data_AF-A0AAV1GR97-F1
#
_entry.id   AF-A0AAV1GR97-F1
#
_cell.length_a   1.000
_cell.length_b   1.000
_cell.length_c   1.000
_cell.angle_alpha   90.00
_cell.angle_beta   90.00
_cell.angle_gamma   90.00
#
_symmetry.space_group_name_H-M   'P 1'
#
loop_
_entity.id
_entity.type
_entity.pdbx_description
1 polymer ?
#
loop_
_entity_poly.entity_id
_entity_poly.type
_entity_poly.pdbx_seq_one_letter_code
_entity_poly.pdbx_strand_id
1 'polypeptide(L)'
;MKLSDDPPNSPEPCSCTKGSMIFKERIPQDELKEMAKRRAKELQQHKVRTTSVLSELLFAAPNSPLRYPIQGFTVQPLIATSIPGDGRSKLTIEANSLIKLNYMLARVSYTSKIYHIHTGDLVYFKFEKHEAVFPITIKQPQLPVLYDMGTDINSHVTITTKTFLRYPNLNTLIRSIRSFYSNITIIIADDSFETQKINGNNIQHYIMPPAQGWFTGRNLAISQVTTKYFLWVDDDFVFTKDTKIEELVRIMEANPELDVRFTPLGVEYYCHLLDVGTGK
;
A
#
# COMPACT_ATOMS: atom_id res chain seq x y z
N MET A 1 -33.47 8.90 -37.44
CA MET A 1 -32.54 8.01 -38.16
C MET A 1 -31.92 7.10 -37.11
N LYS A 2 -32.22 5.79 -37.13
CA LYS A 2 -31.70 4.83 -36.14
C LYS A 2 -30.19 4.67 -36.37
N LEU A 3 -29.38 4.88 -35.34
CA LEU A 3 -27.99 4.45 -35.30
C LEU A 3 -27.96 2.97 -34.94
N SER A 4 -27.37 2.16 -35.82
CA SER A 4 -27.09 0.75 -35.65
C SER A 4 -25.77 0.59 -34.89
N ASP A 5 -25.82 -0.02 -33.71
CA ASP A 5 -24.68 -0.51 -32.96
C ASP A 5 -24.32 -1.93 -33.46
N ASP A 6 -23.41 -2.03 -34.42
CA ASP A 6 -22.73 -3.30 -34.73
C ASP A 6 -21.31 -3.29 -34.13
N PRO A 7 -20.89 -4.31 -33.36
CA PRO A 7 -19.56 -4.37 -32.76
C PRO A 7 -18.47 -4.66 -33.81
N PRO A 8 -17.24 -4.16 -33.62
CA PRO A 8 -16.14 -4.39 -34.55
C PRO A 8 -15.72 -5.88 -34.56
N ASN A 9 -15.38 -6.35 -35.75
CA ASN A 9 -14.97 -7.72 -36.10
C ASN A 9 -14.07 -8.39 -35.05
N SER A 10 -14.37 -9.67 -34.78
CA SER A 10 -13.57 -10.57 -33.94
C SER A 10 -12.10 -10.60 -34.37
N PRO A 11 -11.12 -10.51 -33.44
CA PRO A 11 -9.71 -10.55 -33.79
C PRO A 11 -9.33 -11.91 -34.37
N GLU A 12 -8.53 -11.91 -35.44
CA GLU A 12 -8.01 -13.12 -36.08
C GLU A 12 -7.18 -13.98 -35.09
N PRO A 13 -7.24 -15.32 -35.17
CA PRO A 13 -6.50 -16.19 -34.26
C PRO A 13 -5.00 -16.08 -34.48
N CYS A 14 -4.23 -15.99 -33.39
CA CYS A 14 -2.77 -15.96 -33.44
C CYS A 14 -2.22 -17.27 -34.06
N SER A 15 -1.34 -17.19 -35.07
CA SER A 15 -0.66 -18.39 -35.62
C SER A 15 0.64 -18.66 -34.86
N CYS A 16 0.71 -19.78 -34.14
CA CYS A 16 1.92 -20.17 -33.41
C CYS A 16 3.01 -20.71 -34.37
N THR A 17 4.25 -20.26 -34.20
CA THR A 17 5.41 -20.67 -35.03
C THR A 17 5.80 -22.14 -34.84
N LYS A 18 6.25 -22.83 -35.90
CA LYS A 18 6.73 -24.22 -35.83
C LYS A 18 7.81 -24.38 -34.75
N GLY A 19 7.48 -25.07 -33.66
CA GLY A 19 8.32 -25.24 -32.46
C GLY A 19 7.69 -24.71 -31.18
N SER A 20 6.64 -23.89 -31.27
CA SER A 20 5.81 -23.51 -30.12
C SER A 20 5.02 -24.73 -29.62
N MET A 21 5.14 -25.03 -28.33
CA MET A 21 4.38 -26.11 -27.69
C MET A 21 3.24 -25.53 -26.87
N ILE A 22 2.10 -26.18 -26.89
CA ILE A 22 0.96 -25.77 -26.07
C ILE A 22 1.29 -26.15 -24.63
N PHE A 23 1.37 -25.17 -23.73
CA PHE A 23 1.76 -25.36 -22.32
C PHE A 23 0.94 -26.44 -21.60
N LYS A 24 -0.32 -26.65 -22.00
CA LYS A 24 -1.20 -27.70 -21.47
C LYS A 24 -0.68 -29.12 -21.73
N GLU A 25 0.12 -29.34 -22.76
CA GLU A 25 0.59 -30.67 -23.19
C GLU A 25 1.82 -31.16 -22.40
N ARG A 26 2.46 -30.28 -21.62
CA ARG A 26 3.66 -30.59 -20.82
C ARG A 26 3.38 -30.75 -19.33
N ILE A 27 2.20 -30.35 -18.88
CA ILE A 27 1.77 -30.48 -17.49
C ILE A 27 1.23 -31.91 -17.31
N PRO A 28 1.69 -32.67 -16.31
CA PRO A 28 1.12 -33.98 -16.00
C PRO A 28 -0.40 -33.90 -15.89
N GLN A 29 -1.11 -34.83 -16.51
CA GLN A 29 -2.57 -34.76 -16.65
C GLN A 29 -3.29 -34.73 -15.29
N ASP A 30 -2.66 -35.27 -14.26
CA ASP A 30 -3.17 -35.26 -12.88
C ASP A 30 -3.05 -33.87 -12.24
N GLU A 31 -1.93 -33.17 -12.46
CA GLU A 31 -1.75 -31.77 -12.02
C GLU A 31 -2.70 -30.82 -12.74
N LEU A 32 -2.96 -31.06 -14.03
CA LEU A 32 -3.88 -30.24 -14.82
C LEU A 32 -5.33 -30.37 -14.31
N LYS A 33 -5.74 -31.60 -13.94
CA LYS A 33 -7.06 -31.88 -13.35
C LYS A 33 -7.21 -31.24 -11.97
N GLU A 34 -6.19 -31.34 -11.12
CA GLU A 34 -6.20 -30.71 -9.80
C GLU A 34 -6.19 -29.17 -9.90
N MET A 35 -5.42 -28.62 -10.84
CA MET A 35 -5.43 -27.18 -11.10
C MET A 35 -6.79 -26.69 -11.63
N ALA A 36 -7.46 -27.46 -12.50
CA ALA A 36 -8.78 -27.12 -13.01
C ALA A 36 -9.86 -27.16 -11.91
N LYS A 37 -9.84 -28.19 -11.05
CA LYS A 37 -10.72 -28.26 -9.87
C LYS A 37 -10.47 -27.09 -8.92
N ARG A 38 -9.20 -26.76 -8.66
CA ARG A 38 -8.80 -25.62 -7.82
C ARG A 38 -9.33 -24.30 -8.40
N ARG A 39 -9.12 -24.05 -9.70
CA ARG A 39 -9.60 -22.84 -10.40
C ARG A 39 -11.12 -22.74 -10.45
N ALA A 40 -11.83 -23.85 -10.62
CA ALA A 40 -13.30 -23.86 -10.59
C ALA A 40 -13.84 -23.47 -9.20
N LYS A 41 -13.20 -23.96 -8.14
CA LYS A 41 -13.53 -23.62 -6.75
C LYS A 41 -13.22 -22.14 -6.46
N GLU A 42 -12.06 -21.65 -6.88
CA GLU A 42 -11.66 -20.24 -6.78
C GLU A 42 -12.66 -19.31 -7.49
N LEU A 43 -13.11 -19.68 -8.68
CA LEU A 43 -14.08 -18.90 -9.47
C LEU A 43 -15.45 -18.86 -8.81
N GLN A 44 -15.94 -19.98 -8.29
CA GLN A 44 -17.22 -20.04 -7.58
C GLN A 44 -17.17 -19.18 -6.31
N GLN A 45 -16.06 -19.24 -5.57
CA GLN A 45 -15.84 -18.41 -4.37
C GLN A 45 -15.63 -16.93 -4.71
N HIS A 46 -15.02 -16.60 -5.85
CA HIS A 46 -14.97 -15.24 -6.34
C HIS A 46 -16.38 -14.72 -6.62
N LYS A 47 -17.20 -15.46 -7.38
CA LYS A 47 -18.60 -15.09 -7.64
C LYS A 47 -19.41 -14.84 -6.37
N VAL A 48 -19.26 -15.67 -5.34
CA VAL A 48 -19.91 -15.47 -4.02
C VAL A 48 -19.46 -14.18 -3.34
N ARG A 49 -18.17 -13.83 -3.43
CA ARG A 49 -17.59 -12.57 -2.90
C ARG A 49 -18.02 -11.33 -3.68
N THR A 50 -18.25 -11.47 -4.98
CA THR A 50 -18.66 -10.36 -5.87
C THR A 50 -20.17 -10.16 -5.92
N THR A 51 -20.97 -11.09 -5.37
CA THR A 51 -22.42 -10.87 -5.18
C THR A 51 -22.64 -9.68 -4.25
N SER A 52 -23.32 -8.67 -4.78
CA SER A 52 -23.37 -7.31 -4.26
C SER A 52 -23.87 -7.20 -2.81
N VAL A 53 -23.00 -6.65 -1.94
CA VAL A 53 -23.29 -6.18 -0.57
C VAL A 53 -23.78 -4.72 -0.58
N LEU A 54 -24.11 -4.14 -1.75
CA LEU A 54 -24.46 -2.71 -1.90
C LEU A 54 -25.79 -2.29 -1.24
N SER A 55 -26.48 -3.15 -0.49
CA SER A 55 -27.68 -2.78 0.28
C SER A 55 -27.43 -2.49 1.77
N GLU A 56 -26.18 -2.59 2.26
CA GLU A 56 -25.89 -2.27 3.66
C GLU A 56 -24.61 -1.43 3.80
N LEU A 57 -24.78 -0.18 4.25
CA LEU A 57 -23.69 0.74 4.53
C LEU A 57 -22.99 0.30 5.83
N LEU A 58 -21.85 -0.38 5.68
CA LEU A 58 -21.00 -0.77 6.80
C LEU A 58 -19.98 0.34 7.10
N PHE A 59 -20.07 0.90 8.31
CA PHE A 59 -19.01 1.74 8.87
C PHE A 59 -17.97 0.84 9.53
N ALA A 60 -16.77 0.77 8.94
CA ALA A 60 -15.63 0.11 9.56
C ALA A 60 -14.92 1.08 10.52
N ALA A 61 -14.72 0.66 11.77
CA ALA A 61 -13.76 1.30 12.66
C ALA A 61 -12.33 1.19 12.06
N PRO A 62 -11.44 2.15 12.33
CA PRO A 62 -10.09 2.17 11.77
C PRO A 62 -9.18 1.16 12.49
N ASN A 63 -8.74 0.12 11.78
CA ASN A 63 -7.92 -0.97 12.33
C ASN A 63 -6.53 -1.09 11.65
N SER A 64 -6.03 -0.03 11.01
CA SER A 64 -4.76 -0.11 10.26
C SER A 64 -3.84 1.08 10.54
N PRO A 65 -2.55 0.84 10.88
CA PRO A 65 -1.56 1.90 11.11
C PRO A 65 -1.09 2.61 9.83
N LEU A 66 -1.47 2.14 8.63
CA LEU A 66 -0.99 2.68 7.33
C LEU A 66 -2.00 3.58 6.61
N ARG A 67 -2.94 4.21 7.33
CA ARG A 67 -3.82 5.22 6.72
C ARG A 67 -3.66 6.57 7.41
N TYR A 68 -3.25 7.57 6.62
CA TYR A 68 -3.23 8.99 6.98
C TYR A 68 -4.52 9.38 7.73
N PRO A 69 -4.44 10.30 8.71
CA PRO A 69 -5.63 10.84 9.35
C PRO A 69 -6.52 11.44 8.27
N ILE A 70 -7.75 10.92 8.16
CA ILE A 70 -8.78 11.56 7.36
C ILE A 70 -9.11 12.85 8.12
N GLN A 71 -8.47 13.95 7.71
CA GLN A 71 -8.65 15.25 8.32
C GLN A 71 -10.12 15.69 8.19
N GLY A 72 -10.69 16.08 9.32
CA GLY A 72 -11.79 17.04 9.49
C GLY A 72 -13.01 16.92 8.57
N PHE A 73 -14.17 16.63 9.14
CA PHE A 73 -15.43 16.92 8.47
C PHE A 73 -15.58 18.44 8.27
N THR A 74 -15.74 18.88 7.01
CA THR A 74 -16.10 20.27 6.70
C THR A 74 -17.63 20.38 6.82
N VAL A 75 -18.10 21.01 7.89
CA VAL A 75 -19.53 21.29 8.09
C VAL A 75 -19.90 22.53 7.29
N GLN A 76 -20.87 22.43 6.39
CA GLN A 76 -21.37 23.60 5.66
C GLN A 76 -22.13 24.54 6.60
N PRO A 77 -21.91 25.86 6.55
CA PRO A 77 -22.67 26.82 7.34
C PRO A 77 -24.15 26.86 6.89
N LEU A 78 -25.05 27.08 7.85
CA LEU A 78 -26.50 27.21 7.62
C LEU A 78 -26.89 28.34 6.64
N ILE A 79 -26.01 29.33 6.45
CA ILE A 79 -26.18 30.42 5.48
C ILE A 79 -24.90 30.51 4.65
N ALA A 80 -24.98 30.09 3.39
CA ALA A 80 -23.88 30.20 2.44
C ALA A 80 -23.77 31.65 1.96
N THR A 81 -22.66 32.32 2.30
CA THR A 81 -22.31 33.61 1.68
C THR A 81 -21.48 33.30 0.45
N SER A 82 -21.93 33.73 -0.73
CA SER A 82 -21.18 33.52 -1.97
C SER A 82 -19.93 34.40 -1.96
N ILE A 83 -18.75 33.77 -1.96
CA ILE A 83 -17.47 34.47 -2.08
C ILE A 83 -16.96 34.27 -3.52
N PRO A 84 -16.82 35.35 -4.31
CA PRO A 84 -16.26 35.26 -5.65
C PRO A 84 -14.84 34.66 -5.63
N GLY A 85 -14.67 33.56 -6.34
CA GLY A 85 -13.38 32.88 -6.47
C GLY A 85 -13.14 31.75 -5.47
N ASP A 86 -14.14 31.34 -4.68
CA ASP A 86 -14.05 30.12 -3.87
C ASP A 86 -13.68 28.89 -4.74
N GLY A 87 -12.72 28.08 -4.26
CA GLY A 87 -12.15 26.94 -4.97
C GLY A 87 -11.24 27.25 -6.18
N ARG A 88 -10.93 28.53 -6.44
CA ARG A 88 -10.04 29.01 -7.51
C ARG A 88 -8.73 29.58 -6.95
N SER A 89 -7.77 29.88 -7.82
CA SER A 89 -6.46 30.45 -7.44
C SER A 89 -6.51 31.92 -6.99
N LYS A 90 -7.65 32.60 -7.20
CA LYS A 90 -7.87 33.98 -6.80
C LYS A 90 -9.18 34.08 -6.03
N LEU A 91 -9.09 34.49 -4.77
CA LEU A 91 -10.22 34.75 -3.88
C LEU A 91 -10.36 36.27 -3.69
N THR A 92 -11.57 36.82 -3.85
CA THR A 92 -11.85 38.23 -3.57
C THR A 92 -12.95 38.31 -2.53
N ILE A 93 -12.68 38.98 -1.40
CA ILE A 93 -13.61 39.13 -0.28
C ILE A 93 -13.97 40.61 -0.16
N GLU A 94 -15.27 40.90 -0.24
CA GLU A 94 -15.81 42.24 -0.06
C GLU A 94 -16.85 42.22 1.06
N ALA A 95 -16.84 43.25 1.91
CA ALA A 95 -17.79 43.36 3.01
C ALA A 95 -18.13 44.82 3.30
N ASN A 96 -19.37 45.06 3.69
CA ASN A 96 -19.86 46.38 4.10
C ASN A 96 -19.56 46.72 5.58
N SER A 97 -18.82 45.86 6.28
CA SER A 97 -18.47 46.03 7.70
C SER A 97 -17.13 45.38 7.99
N LEU A 98 -16.28 46.09 8.75
CA LEU A 98 -14.98 45.59 9.20
C LEU A 98 -15.12 44.30 10.04
N ILE A 99 -16.17 44.21 10.86
CA ILE A 99 -16.44 43.03 11.69
C ILE A 99 -16.66 41.79 10.81
N LYS A 100 -17.45 41.95 9.74
CA LYS A 100 -17.72 40.86 8.78
C LYS A 100 -16.48 40.51 7.97
N LEU A 101 -15.70 41.51 7.57
CA LEU A 101 -14.46 41.29 6.82
C LEU A 101 -13.46 40.46 7.65
N ASN A 102 -13.19 40.86 8.88
CA ASN A 102 -12.30 40.13 9.78
C ASN A 102 -12.81 38.71 10.08
N TYR A 103 -14.13 38.55 10.25
CA TYR A 103 -14.75 37.24 10.46
C TYR A 103 -14.52 36.29 9.27
N MET A 104 -14.61 36.79 8.03
CA MET A 104 -14.37 36.00 6.82
C MET A 104 -12.88 35.71 6.62
N LEU A 105 -12.01 36.69 6.79
CA LEU A 105 -10.56 36.52 6.68
C LEU A 105 -10.02 35.47 7.66
N ALA A 106 -10.54 35.42 8.89
CA ALA A 106 -10.15 34.45 9.90
C ALA A 106 -10.50 32.98 9.54
N ARG A 107 -11.32 32.76 8.51
CA ARG A 107 -11.80 31.44 8.07
C ARG A 107 -11.25 31.01 6.71
N VAL A 108 -10.44 31.86 6.07
CA VAL A 108 -9.82 31.50 4.81
C VAL A 108 -8.83 30.37 5.07
N SER A 109 -9.07 29.22 4.47
CA SER A 109 -8.15 28.10 4.44
C SER A 109 -7.58 27.95 3.04
N TYR A 110 -6.29 27.61 2.98
CA TYR A 110 -5.62 27.23 1.75
C TYR A 110 -5.50 25.71 1.71
N THR A 111 -5.91 25.12 0.59
CA THR A 111 -5.79 23.68 0.33
C THR A 111 -5.12 23.49 -1.02
N SER A 112 -3.92 22.91 -1.03
CA SER A 112 -3.24 22.57 -2.28
C SER A 112 -3.98 21.46 -3.02
N LYS A 113 -4.05 21.56 -4.36
CA LYS A 113 -4.55 20.49 -5.24
C LYS A 113 -3.48 19.46 -5.59
N ILE A 114 -2.20 19.83 -5.48
CA ILE A 114 -1.07 18.97 -5.81
C ILE A 114 -0.20 18.88 -4.56
N TYR A 115 -0.14 17.68 -3.98
CA TYR A 115 0.75 17.39 -2.87
C TYR A 115 2.10 16.93 -3.45
N HIS A 116 3.07 17.84 -3.47
CA HIS A 116 4.45 17.49 -3.78
C HIS A 116 5.36 18.05 -2.68
N ILE A 117 6.20 17.19 -2.13
CA ILE A 117 7.15 17.51 -1.07
C ILE A 117 8.09 18.65 -1.49
N HIS A 118 8.45 19.51 -0.54
CA HIS A 118 9.31 20.69 -0.73
C HIS A 118 8.79 21.75 -1.72
N THR A 119 7.53 21.64 -2.14
CA THR A 119 6.89 22.65 -2.98
C THR A 119 6.26 23.71 -2.09
N GLY A 120 6.45 24.96 -2.47
CA GLY A 120 5.86 26.11 -1.80
C GLY A 120 5.05 26.93 -2.79
N ASP A 121 3.90 27.41 -2.34
CA ASP A 121 3.10 28.36 -3.10
C ASP A 121 3.35 29.76 -2.58
N LEU A 122 3.32 30.75 -3.47
CA LEU A 122 3.35 32.16 -3.09
C LEU A 122 1.93 32.70 -3.06
N VAL A 123 1.52 33.21 -1.89
CA VAL A 123 0.23 33.88 -1.73
C VAL A 123 0.43 35.38 -1.83
N TYR A 124 -0.31 35.99 -2.75
CA TYR A 124 -0.39 37.43 -2.94
C TYR A 124 -1.64 37.92 -2.23
N PHE A 125 -1.45 38.71 -1.16
CA PHE A 125 -2.53 39.37 -0.44
C PHE A 125 -2.53 40.85 -0.80
N LYS A 126 -3.61 41.32 -1.40
CA LYS A 126 -3.78 42.72 -1.79
C LYS A 126 -4.93 43.35 -1.03
N PHE A 127 -4.67 44.48 -0.37
CA PHE A 127 -5.68 45.30 0.29
C PHE A 127 -5.50 46.76 -0.14
N GLU A 128 -6.50 47.29 -0.86
CA GLU A 128 -6.42 48.60 -1.51
C GLU A 128 -5.15 48.75 -2.36
N LYS A 129 -4.25 49.65 -1.94
CA LYS A 129 -2.96 49.96 -2.58
C LYS A 129 -1.77 49.18 -2.00
N HIS A 130 -2.01 48.35 -0.98
CA HIS A 130 -0.96 47.59 -0.31
C HIS A 130 -0.97 46.15 -0.80
N GLU A 131 0.22 45.58 -0.95
CA GLU A 131 0.43 44.19 -1.32
C GLU A 131 1.41 43.56 -0.34
N ALA A 132 1.06 42.37 0.13
CA ALA A 132 1.91 41.49 0.92
C ALA A 132 2.04 40.16 0.20
N VAL A 133 3.25 39.63 0.12
CA VAL A 133 3.53 38.32 -0.48
C VAL A 133 4.17 37.45 0.59
N PHE A 134 3.62 36.27 0.81
CA PHE A 134 4.18 35.32 1.76
C PHE A 134 4.16 33.88 1.20
N PRO A 135 5.21 33.09 1.47
CA PRO A 135 5.26 31.71 1.06
C PRO A 135 4.42 30.82 1.99
N ILE A 136 3.63 29.93 1.42
CA ILE A 136 3.05 28.78 2.11
C ILE A 136 3.89 27.57 1.76
N THR A 137 4.67 27.09 2.72
CA THR A 137 5.42 25.83 2.58
C THR A 137 4.52 24.67 2.99
N ILE A 138 4.26 23.75 2.06
CA ILE A 138 3.59 22.49 2.40
C ILE A 138 4.62 21.63 3.12
N LYS A 139 4.49 21.53 4.45
CA LYS A 139 5.31 20.63 5.27
C LYS A 139 4.48 19.40 5.61
N GLN A 140 5.04 18.22 5.33
CA GLN A 140 4.55 17.01 5.98
C GLN A 140 4.85 17.15 7.47
N PRO A 141 3.88 16.97 8.38
CA PRO A 141 4.19 16.76 9.77
C PRO A 141 5.13 15.57 9.84
N GLN A 142 6.37 15.79 10.29
CA GLN A 142 7.21 14.66 10.66
C GLN A 142 6.48 13.98 11.82
N LEU A 143 6.24 12.68 11.68
CA LEU A 143 5.79 11.90 12.81
C LEU A 143 6.87 12.01 13.90
N PRO A 144 6.54 11.83 15.18
CA PRO A 144 7.58 11.71 16.18
C PRO A 144 8.17 10.29 16.09
N VAL A 145 9.50 10.18 15.97
CA VAL A 145 10.22 8.91 16.15
C VAL A 145 9.97 8.43 17.57
N LEU A 146 9.14 7.39 17.74
CA LEU A 146 8.72 6.93 19.06
C LEU A 146 9.75 6.03 19.76
N TYR A 147 10.74 5.50 19.03
CA TYR A 147 11.71 4.52 19.54
C TYR A 147 13.10 4.72 18.92
N ASP A 148 14.16 4.48 19.70
CA ASP A 148 15.53 4.37 19.19
C ASP A 148 15.69 3.02 18.47
N MET A 149 15.85 3.07 17.15
CA MET A 149 15.87 1.89 16.27
C MET A 149 17.24 1.22 16.20
N GLY A 150 18.23 1.67 16.99
CA GLY A 150 19.58 1.10 17.00
C GLY A 150 20.36 1.38 15.70
N THR A 151 21.43 0.63 15.45
CA THR A 151 22.25 0.72 14.21
C THR A 151 22.27 -0.58 13.40
N ASP A 152 21.68 -1.65 13.95
CA ASP A 152 21.71 -2.98 13.37
C ASP A 152 20.52 -3.22 12.43
N ILE A 153 20.72 -3.96 11.35
CA ILE A 153 19.65 -4.23 10.38
C ILE A 153 18.46 -4.97 11.02
N ASN A 154 18.73 -5.78 12.04
CA ASN A 154 17.73 -6.57 12.76
C ASN A 154 16.73 -5.71 13.54
N SER A 155 17.09 -4.47 13.91
CA SER A 155 16.20 -3.53 14.60
C SER A 155 15.48 -2.57 13.64
N HIS A 156 15.95 -2.46 12.40
CA HIS A 156 15.33 -1.60 11.38
C HIS A 156 14.32 -2.31 10.51
N VAL A 157 14.51 -3.61 10.26
CA VAL A 157 13.72 -4.36 9.27
C VAL A 157 13.14 -5.63 9.88
N THR A 158 11.84 -5.84 9.66
CA THR A 158 11.19 -7.14 9.88
C THR A 158 10.80 -7.75 8.54
N ILE A 159 11.13 -9.02 8.35
CA ILE A 159 10.67 -9.76 7.17
C ILE A 159 9.25 -10.27 7.45
N THR A 160 8.34 -10.05 6.52
CA THR A 160 6.94 -10.50 6.61
C THR A 160 6.64 -11.42 5.44
N THR A 161 5.90 -12.48 5.70
CA THR A 161 5.43 -13.38 4.65
C THR A 161 4.07 -13.98 5.00
N LYS A 162 3.38 -14.46 3.97
CA LYS A 162 2.10 -15.15 4.08
C LYS A 162 2.21 -16.51 3.40
N THR A 163 1.82 -17.57 4.09
CA THR A 163 1.82 -18.94 3.55
C THR A 163 0.41 -19.53 3.51
N PHE A 164 0.20 -20.51 2.63
CA PHE A 164 -0.99 -21.35 2.58
C PHE A 164 -0.64 -22.70 1.97
N LEU A 165 -0.62 -23.76 2.80
CA LEU A 165 -0.31 -25.14 2.38
C LEU A 165 1.07 -25.32 1.71
N ARG A 166 2.00 -24.36 1.88
CA ARG A 166 3.32 -24.32 1.22
C ARG A 166 4.49 -24.40 2.21
N TYR A 167 4.39 -25.26 3.23
CA TYR A 167 5.46 -25.44 4.22
C TYR A 167 6.83 -25.80 3.65
N PRO A 168 6.99 -26.63 2.60
CA PRO A 168 8.30 -26.88 2.00
C PRO A 168 8.97 -25.62 1.44
N ASN A 169 8.19 -24.76 0.77
CA ASN A 169 8.64 -23.46 0.26
C ASN A 169 9.00 -22.54 1.42
N LEU A 170 8.10 -22.38 2.38
CA LEU A 170 8.31 -21.55 3.56
C LEU A 170 9.58 -21.96 4.34
N ASN A 171 9.81 -23.25 4.53
CA ASN A 171 11.02 -23.77 5.18
C ASN A 171 12.28 -23.50 4.36
N THR A 172 12.17 -23.44 3.03
CA THR A 172 13.28 -23.07 2.14
C THR A 172 13.57 -21.58 2.23
N LEU A 173 12.53 -20.74 2.22
CA LEU A 173 12.64 -19.30 2.47
C LEU A 173 13.33 -19.03 3.80
N ILE A 174 12.84 -19.60 4.91
CA ILE A 174 13.40 -19.39 6.25
C ILE A 174 14.88 -19.81 6.31
N ARG A 175 15.23 -20.99 5.76
CA ARG A 175 16.63 -21.44 5.73
C ARG A 175 17.53 -20.51 4.92
N SER A 176 17.04 -20.03 3.77
CA SER A 176 17.80 -19.09 2.95
C SER A 176 18.01 -17.75 3.67
N ILE A 177 16.97 -17.20 4.32
CA ILE A 177 17.07 -15.98 5.13
C ILE A 177 18.10 -16.19 6.24
N ARG A 178 18.01 -17.28 7.00
CA ARG A 178 18.89 -17.56 8.14
C ARG A 178 20.35 -17.78 7.75
N SER A 179 20.63 -18.08 6.48
CA SER A 179 22.01 -18.18 5.95
C SER A 179 22.71 -16.82 5.84
N PHE A 180 21.95 -15.72 5.73
CA PHE A 180 22.47 -14.35 5.59
C PHE A 180 22.10 -13.44 6.77
N TYR A 181 20.94 -13.67 7.39
CA TYR A 181 20.38 -12.87 8.48
C TYR A 181 19.91 -13.79 9.62
N SER A 182 20.85 -14.17 10.48
CA SER A 182 20.62 -15.19 11.53
C SER A 182 19.65 -14.74 12.63
N ASN A 183 19.55 -13.44 12.89
CA ASN A 183 18.78 -12.88 14.01
C ASN A 183 17.59 -12.01 13.59
N ILE A 184 17.40 -11.76 12.29
CA ILE A 184 16.32 -10.87 11.82
C ILE A 184 14.95 -11.45 12.17
N THR A 185 14.00 -10.60 12.55
CA THR A 185 12.65 -11.04 12.86
C THR A 185 11.90 -11.44 11.59
N ILE A 186 11.25 -12.61 11.62
CA ILE A 186 10.40 -13.10 10.53
C ILE A 186 8.98 -13.29 11.08
N ILE A 187 8.03 -12.57 10.52
CA ILE A 187 6.60 -12.69 10.83
C ILE A 187 5.92 -13.48 9.71
N ILE A 188 5.22 -14.55 10.09
CA ILE A 188 4.55 -15.46 9.17
C ILE A 188 3.06 -15.44 9.50
N ALA A 189 2.24 -14.99 8.56
CA ALA A 189 0.79 -15.20 8.61
C ALA A 189 0.43 -16.49 7.86
N ASP A 190 -0.26 -17.40 8.53
CA ASP A 190 -0.53 -18.74 8.03
C ASP A 190 -2.02 -19.07 8.14
N ASP A 191 -2.69 -19.23 7.00
CA ASP A 191 -4.10 -19.60 6.91
C ASP A 191 -4.30 -21.01 6.33
N SER A 192 -3.32 -21.89 6.50
CA SER A 192 -3.36 -23.30 6.08
C SER A 192 -4.44 -24.10 6.82
N PHE A 193 -5.04 -25.09 6.17
CA PHE A 193 -6.02 -25.98 6.80
C PHE A 193 -5.39 -26.86 7.88
N GLU A 194 -4.26 -27.49 7.56
CA GLU A 194 -3.47 -28.29 8.48
C GLU A 194 -2.21 -27.50 8.80
N THR A 195 -2.04 -27.11 10.06
CA THR A 195 -0.96 -26.21 10.46
C THR A 195 0.25 -26.98 10.96
N GLN A 196 1.43 -26.61 10.47
CA GLN A 196 2.71 -27.10 10.96
C GLN A 196 3.36 -26.00 11.78
N LYS A 197 3.66 -26.28 13.05
CA LYS A 197 4.33 -25.30 13.91
C LYS A 197 5.75 -25.03 13.38
N ILE A 198 6.01 -23.79 13.01
CA ILE A 198 7.35 -23.34 12.64
C ILE A 198 8.08 -22.87 13.89
N ASN A 199 9.18 -23.54 14.21
CA ASN A 199 10.07 -23.16 15.31
C ASN A 199 11.37 -22.57 14.75
N GLY A 200 11.89 -21.54 15.40
CA GLY A 200 13.18 -20.94 15.07
C GLY A 200 13.42 -19.66 15.85
N ASN A 201 14.68 -19.21 15.87
CA ASN A 201 15.03 -17.95 16.52
C ASN A 201 14.31 -16.78 15.83
N ASN A 202 13.78 -15.83 16.60
CA ASN A 202 13.10 -14.62 16.10
C ASN A 202 12.02 -14.89 15.03
N ILE A 203 11.30 -16.01 15.12
CA ILE A 203 10.15 -16.31 14.26
C ILE A 203 8.86 -16.07 15.04
N GLN A 204 7.97 -15.27 14.49
CA GLN A 204 6.62 -15.08 14.98
C GLN A 204 5.64 -15.68 13.98
N HIS A 205 5.03 -16.81 14.34
CA HIS A 205 4.12 -17.56 13.48
C HIS A 205 2.69 -17.38 13.96
N TYR A 206 1.90 -16.64 13.18
CA TYR A 206 0.51 -16.34 13.47
C TYR A 206 -0.39 -17.24 12.63
N ILE A 207 -1.06 -18.17 13.31
CA ILE A 207 -2.04 -19.06 12.70
C ILE A 207 -3.39 -18.37 12.67
N MET A 208 -3.96 -18.27 11.48
CA MET A 208 -5.27 -17.71 11.21
C MET A 208 -6.31 -18.81 11.02
N PRO A 209 -7.61 -18.48 11.09
CA PRO A 209 -8.64 -19.36 10.54
C PRO A 209 -8.29 -19.73 9.09
N PRO A 210 -8.66 -20.93 8.62
CA PRO A 210 -8.23 -21.39 7.32
C PRO A 210 -8.84 -20.58 6.17
N ALA A 211 -8.07 -20.44 5.09
CA ALA A 211 -8.50 -19.86 3.81
C ALA A 211 -9.09 -18.43 3.88
N GLN A 212 -8.57 -17.60 4.78
CA GLN A 212 -8.98 -16.19 4.91
C GLN A 212 -8.47 -15.31 3.76
N GLY A 213 -7.46 -15.78 3.03
CA GLY A 213 -6.99 -15.17 1.79
C GLY A 213 -5.83 -14.19 1.96
N TRP A 214 -5.32 -13.73 0.82
CA TRP A 214 -4.10 -12.94 0.71
C TRP A 214 -4.13 -11.64 1.52
N PHE A 215 -5.19 -10.84 1.36
CA PHE A 215 -5.30 -9.53 2.01
C PHE A 215 -5.39 -9.63 3.53
N THR A 216 -6.13 -10.62 4.04
CA THR A 216 -6.26 -10.84 5.49
C THR A 216 -4.92 -11.24 6.09
N GLY A 217 -4.20 -12.18 5.46
CA GLY A 217 -2.87 -12.60 5.93
C GLY A 217 -1.85 -11.47 5.89
N ARG A 218 -1.89 -10.64 4.84
CA ARG A 218 -1.03 -9.46 4.73
C ARG A 218 -1.31 -8.42 5.82
N ASN A 219 -2.57 -8.09 6.05
CA ASN A 219 -2.94 -7.17 7.10
C ASN A 219 -2.53 -7.68 8.49
N LEU A 220 -2.69 -8.99 8.74
CA LEU A 220 -2.22 -9.57 10.00
C LEU A 220 -0.70 -9.42 10.14
N ALA A 221 0.09 -9.93 9.19
CA ALA A 221 1.55 -9.87 9.30
C ALA A 221 2.07 -8.43 9.49
N ILE A 222 1.53 -7.47 8.73
CA ILE A 222 1.93 -6.06 8.82
C ILE A 222 1.53 -5.44 10.17
N SER A 223 0.35 -5.77 10.72
CA SER A 223 -0.08 -5.24 12.02
C SER A 223 0.80 -5.65 13.20
N GLN A 224 1.64 -6.68 13.02
CA GLN A 224 2.56 -7.17 14.04
C GLN A 224 3.97 -6.58 13.88
N VAL A 225 4.22 -5.79 12.83
CA VAL A 225 5.52 -5.15 12.60
C VAL A 225 5.71 -4.00 13.57
N THR A 226 6.83 -4.02 14.28
CA THR A 226 7.25 -2.94 15.20
C THR A 226 8.50 -2.18 14.73
N THR A 227 9.15 -2.66 13.68
CA THR A 227 10.35 -2.06 13.10
C THR A 227 10.00 -0.91 12.15
N LYS A 228 11.01 -0.11 11.75
CA LYS A 228 10.82 1.08 10.89
C LYS A 228 10.38 0.67 9.50
N TYR A 229 10.99 -0.41 9.00
CA TYR A 229 10.69 -0.96 7.70
C TYR A 229 10.23 -2.41 7.83
N PHE A 230 9.38 -2.85 6.90
CA PHE A 230 9.18 -4.26 6.67
C PHE A 230 9.51 -4.64 5.24
N LEU A 231 10.07 -5.83 5.09
CA LEU A 231 10.31 -6.45 3.80
C LEU A 231 9.24 -7.52 3.58
N TRP A 232 8.35 -7.28 2.61
CA TRP A 232 7.39 -8.29 2.18
C TRP A 232 8.03 -9.26 1.19
N VAL A 233 7.91 -10.56 1.46
CA VAL A 233 8.41 -11.64 0.58
C VAL A 233 7.36 -12.74 0.45
N ASP A 234 7.31 -13.38 -0.72
CA ASP A 234 6.48 -14.56 -0.91
C ASP A 234 7.17 -15.80 -0.33
N ASP A 235 6.38 -16.80 0.06
CA ASP A 235 6.89 -18.00 0.76
C ASP A 235 7.82 -18.89 -0.10
N ASP A 236 7.94 -18.63 -1.40
CA ASP A 236 8.79 -19.34 -2.36
C ASP A 236 10.05 -18.55 -2.75
N PHE A 237 10.28 -17.39 -2.13
CA PHE A 237 11.50 -16.63 -2.35
C PHE A 237 12.72 -17.33 -1.75
N VAL A 238 13.89 -17.09 -2.36
CA VAL A 238 15.17 -17.60 -1.88
C VAL A 238 16.16 -16.46 -1.78
N PHE A 239 16.67 -16.23 -0.56
CA PHE A 239 17.71 -15.24 -0.32
C PHE A 239 19.04 -15.78 -0.83
N THR A 240 19.78 -14.93 -1.54
CA THR A 240 21.10 -15.26 -2.06
C THR A 240 22.13 -14.24 -1.57
N LYS A 241 23.40 -14.44 -1.93
CA LYS A 241 24.47 -13.48 -1.60
C LYS A 241 24.20 -12.07 -2.13
N ASP A 242 23.40 -11.96 -3.20
CA ASP A 242 23.06 -10.70 -3.86
C ASP A 242 21.84 -10.02 -3.20
N THR A 243 21.15 -10.69 -2.29
CA THR A 243 20.03 -10.13 -1.51
C THR A 243 20.55 -9.32 -0.31
N LYS A 244 20.75 -8.01 -0.50
CA LYS A 244 21.25 -7.08 0.53
C LYS A 244 20.15 -6.15 1.07
N ILE A 245 19.59 -6.47 2.24
CA ILE A 245 18.55 -5.65 2.88
C ILE A 245 19.13 -4.28 3.27
N GLU A 246 20.40 -4.22 3.65
CA GLU A 246 21.11 -3.00 4.04
C GLU A 246 21.17 -1.98 2.90
N GLU A 247 21.28 -2.45 1.65
CA GLU A 247 21.26 -1.59 0.48
C GLU A 247 19.87 -1.03 0.20
N LEU A 248 18.82 -1.81 0.52
CA LEU A 248 17.44 -1.33 0.48
C LEU A 248 17.23 -0.20 1.46
N VAL A 249 17.61 -0.42 2.72
CA VAL A 249 17.50 0.56 3.80
C VAL A 249 18.34 1.80 3.49
N ARG A 250 19.60 1.66 3.05
CA ARG A 250 20.47 2.80 2.71
C ARG A 250 19.80 3.76 1.72
N ILE A 251 19.11 3.24 0.71
CA ILE A 251 18.45 4.07 -0.31
C ILE A 251 17.16 4.68 0.22
N MET A 252 16.39 3.95 1.05
CA MET A 252 15.22 4.52 1.72
C MET A 252 15.61 5.67 2.66
N GLU A 253 16.70 5.53 3.41
CA GLU A 253 17.20 6.58 4.31
C GLU A 253 17.82 7.77 3.54
N ALA A 254 18.49 7.51 2.40
CA ALA A 254 19.06 8.57 1.56
C ALA A 254 18.01 9.40 0.80
N ASN A 255 16.81 8.85 0.61
CA ASN A 255 15.72 9.48 -0.13
C ASN A 255 14.46 9.47 0.74
N PRO A 256 14.36 10.38 1.74
CA PRO A 256 13.28 10.39 2.73
C PRO A 256 11.88 10.57 2.14
N GLU A 257 11.77 10.93 0.87
CA GLU A 257 10.54 10.98 0.07
C GLU A 257 10.01 9.62 -0.37
N LEU A 258 10.84 8.58 -0.35
CA LEU A 258 10.44 7.26 -0.80
C LEU A 258 9.71 6.52 0.32
N ASP A 259 8.47 6.14 0.03
CA ASP A 259 7.66 5.30 0.94
C ASP A 259 7.79 3.80 0.63
N VAL A 260 8.11 3.45 -0.62
CA VAL A 260 8.21 2.06 -1.09
C VAL A 260 9.38 1.90 -2.05
N ARG A 261 10.16 0.83 -1.87
CA ARG A 261 11.17 0.41 -2.84
C ARG A 261 10.96 -1.04 -3.28
N PHE A 262 11.12 -1.26 -4.58
CA PHE A 262 11.04 -2.56 -5.24
C PHE A 262 12.44 -2.99 -5.65
N THR A 263 12.80 -4.24 -5.37
CA THR A 263 14.04 -4.81 -5.90
C THR A 263 13.87 -6.25 -6.35
N PRO A 264 14.52 -6.64 -7.45
CA PRO A 264 14.56 -8.03 -7.87
C PRO A 264 15.42 -8.87 -6.92
N LEU A 265 14.89 -10.03 -6.52
CA LEU A 265 15.57 -11.09 -5.78
C LEU A 265 15.97 -12.21 -6.76
N GLY A 266 16.82 -11.89 -7.72
CA GLY A 266 17.18 -12.77 -8.83
C GLY A 266 16.34 -12.53 -10.10
N VAL A 267 16.30 -13.51 -11.00
CA VAL A 267 15.79 -13.33 -12.38
C VAL A 267 14.26 -13.22 -12.46
N GLU A 268 13.52 -13.62 -11.42
CA GLU A 268 12.05 -13.78 -11.50
C GLU A 268 11.22 -13.26 -10.30
N TYR A 269 11.84 -12.75 -9.23
CA TYR A 269 11.12 -12.40 -7.99
C TYR A 269 11.30 -10.93 -7.59
N TYR A 270 10.26 -10.27 -7.11
CA TYR A 270 10.30 -8.88 -6.61
C TYR A 270 9.92 -8.83 -5.14
N CYS A 271 10.73 -8.18 -4.31
CA CYS A 271 10.35 -7.84 -2.93
C CYS A 271 10.03 -6.36 -2.77
N HIS A 272 9.31 -6.04 -1.70
CA HIS A 272 8.91 -4.68 -1.36
C HIS A 272 9.41 -4.32 0.02
N LEU A 273 10.26 -3.30 0.13
CA LEU A 273 10.57 -2.66 1.39
C LEU A 273 9.67 -1.44 1.54
N LEU A 274 8.92 -1.37 2.64
CA LEU A 274 8.01 -0.27 2.93
C LEU A 274 8.35 0.36 4.28
N ASP A 275 8.25 1.68 4.35
CA ASP A 275 8.32 2.44 5.60
C ASP A 275 6.99 2.30 6.36
N VAL A 276 7.07 1.90 7.63
CA VAL A 276 5.90 1.74 8.51
C VAL A 276 5.48 3.10 9.10
N GLY A 277 6.28 4.15 8.91
CA GLY A 277 6.01 5.49 9.45
C GLY A 277 6.19 5.55 10.98
N THR A 278 6.78 4.53 11.58
CA THR A 278 7.00 4.44 13.04
C THR A 278 8.27 5.16 13.50
N GLY A 279 9.09 5.66 12.57
CA GLY A 279 10.40 6.22 12.85
C GLY A 279 10.89 7.28 11.86
N LYS A 280 10.01 8.21 11.48
CA LYS A 280 10.42 9.55 11.02
C LYS A 280 10.01 10.55 12.09
#